data_AF-A0A9E2S430-F1
#
_entry.id   AF-A0A9E2S430-F1
#
_cell.length_a   1.000
_cell.length_b   1.000
_cell.length_c   1.000
_cell.angle_alpha   90.00
_cell.angle_beta   90.00
_cell.angle_gamma   90.00
#
_symmetry.space_group_name_H-M   'P 1'
#
loop_
_entity.id
_entity.type
_entity.pdbx_description
1 polymer ?
#
loop_
_entity_poly.entity_id
_entity_poly.type
_entity_poly.pdbx_seq_one_letter_code
_entity_poly.pdbx_strand_id
1 'polypeptide(L)'
;MKLIPLTATLAVSAMLLVACGKSEAPADAAPAADAPAAEAPAAEAPAAPAAEAAPAADAAPEATAEAGAVDGKKIYGATCALCHASGLAGAPKPGDKADWGPRIAQGEETIHKHAIEGFTGQAGVMPAKGGNMSLSDDEVKAAADFMVAQSK
;
A
#
# COMPACT_ATOMS: atom_id res chain seq x y z
N MET A 1 -15.47 -52.03 10.26
CA MET A 1 -14.19 -52.57 10.78
C MET A 1 -13.21 -52.86 9.66
N LYS A 2 -12.12 -52.10 9.54
CA LYS A 2 -10.82 -52.60 9.08
C LYS A 2 -9.72 -51.72 9.69
N LEU A 3 -8.91 -52.37 10.52
CA LEU A 3 -7.80 -51.84 11.30
C LEU A 3 -6.62 -51.52 10.38
N ILE A 4 -5.93 -50.40 10.59
CA ILE A 4 -4.61 -50.11 10.04
C ILE A 4 -3.72 -49.58 11.19
N PRO A 5 -2.50 -50.11 11.37
CA PRO A 5 -1.78 -50.07 12.65
C PRO A 5 -0.92 -48.83 12.90
N LEU A 6 -0.82 -48.56 14.19
CA LEU A 6 0.12 -47.71 14.91
C LEU A 6 1.57 -48.17 14.69
N THR A 7 2.41 -47.33 14.07
CA THR A 7 3.87 -47.44 14.16
C THR A 7 4.44 -46.13 14.68
N ALA A 8 4.76 -46.15 15.97
CA ALA A 8 5.61 -45.18 16.63
C ALA A 8 7.06 -45.36 16.15
N THR A 9 7.72 -44.28 15.77
CA THR A 9 9.19 -44.21 15.73
C THR A 9 9.65 -42.97 16.45
N LEU A 10 10.45 -43.22 17.48
CA LEU A 10 11.00 -42.33 18.48
C LEU A 10 12.45 -42.00 18.08
N ALA A 11 12.83 -40.72 18.02
CA ALA A 11 14.22 -40.22 18.16
C ALA A 11 14.14 -38.68 18.05
N VAL A 12 14.05 -37.92 19.16
CA VAL A 12 15.19 -37.44 19.98
C VAL A 12 16.36 -36.94 19.13
N SER A 13 16.45 -35.62 19.00
CA SER A 13 17.72 -34.92 18.88
C SER A 13 17.57 -33.56 19.55
N ALA A 14 17.93 -33.54 20.83
CA ALA A 14 18.31 -32.34 21.54
C ALA A 14 19.77 -32.03 21.17
N MET A 15 20.02 -30.85 20.61
CA MET A 15 21.33 -30.21 20.62
C MET A 15 21.14 -28.82 21.23
N LEU A 16 21.53 -28.73 22.50
CA LEU A 16 21.90 -27.47 23.16
C LEU A 16 23.22 -26.98 22.57
N LEU A 17 23.42 -25.65 22.58
CA LEU A 17 24.62 -24.89 22.98
C LEU A 17 24.50 -23.47 22.36
N VAL A 18 24.00 -22.49 23.11
CA VAL A 18 24.81 -21.51 23.87
C VAL A 18 25.78 -20.74 22.96
N ALA A 19 25.35 -19.55 22.53
CA ALA A 19 26.24 -18.50 22.07
C ALA A 19 26.06 -17.29 23.01
N CYS A 20 27.17 -16.90 23.64
CA CYS A 20 27.27 -15.84 24.64
C CYS A 20 26.75 -14.50 24.11
N GLY A 21 25.96 -13.84 24.96
CA GLY A 21 25.69 -12.41 24.87
C GLY A 21 26.99 -11.60 24.97
N LYS A 22 27.12 -10.63 24.08
CA LYS A 22 28.06 -9.53 24.17
C LYS A 22 27.22 -8.25 24.24
N SER A 23 26.76 -7.91 25.43
CA SER A 23 26.54 -6.51 25.78
C SER A 23 27.76 -6.05 26.56
N GLU A 24 28.28 -4.90 26.16
CA GLU A 24 28.62 -3.74 27.00
C GLU A 24 29.56 -2.83 26.19
N ALA A 25 29.05 -1.65 25.84
CA ALA A 25 29.82 -0.43 25.56
C ALA A 25 30.15 0.26 26.93
N PRO A 26 31.00 1.31 27.06
CA PRO A 26 30.86 2.56 26.29
C PRO A 26 32.13 3.43 26.06
N ALA A 27 31.88 4.55 25.36
CA ALA A 27 32.50 5.87 25.45
C ALA A 27 33.91 6.12 24.88
N ASP A 28 33.98 6.93 23.81
CA ASP A 28 34.74 8.18 23.87
C ASP A 28 34.24 9.24 22.85
N ALA A 29 34.20 10.47 23.36
CA ALA A 29 34.17 11.83 22.79
C ALA A 29 33.78 12.14 21.32
N ALA A 30 32.90 13.13 21.20
CA ALA A 30 32.82 14.06 20.05
C ALA A 30 34.05 14.97 19.98
N PRO A 31 34.32 15.59 18.80
CA PRO A 31 33.97 17.01 18.70
C PRO A 31 33.27 17.39 17.39
N ALA A 32 32.82 18.65 17.40
CA ALA A 32 31.87 19.30 16.53
C ALA A 32 32.42 19.82 15.19
N ALA A 33 31.46 20.30 14.39
CA ALA A 33 31.54 21.29 13.31
C ALA A 33 32.09 20.81 11.96
N ASP A 34 31.25 20.78 10.93
CA ASP A 34 31.10 21.93 10.02
C ASP A 34 29.89 21.69 9.10
N ALA A 35 29.07 22.72 8.91
CA ALA A 35 28.07 22.77 7.85
C ALA A 35 28.56 23.78 6.81
N PRO A 36 28.25 23.54 5.53
CA PRO A 36 27.71 24.65 4.77
C PRO A 36 26.42 24.30 4.06
N ALA A 37 25.47 25.24 4.18
CA ALA A 37 24.39 25.43 3.25
C ALA A 37 24.91 26.13 1.99
N ALA A 38 24.42 25.71 0.83
CA ALA A 38 24.19 26.48 -0.40
C ALA A 38 23.86 25.46 -1.50
N GLU A 39 22.99 25.65 -2.48
CA GLU A 39 22.03 26.67 -2.88
C GLU A 39 21.24 25.98 -4.01
N ALA A 40 19.95 26.27 -4.15
CA ALA A 40 19.20 25.89 -5.33
C ALA A 40 19.68 26.71 -6.55
N PRO A 41 19.50 26.15 -7.76
CA PRO A 41 19.00 27.00 -8.83
C PRO A 41 17.67 26.48 -9.37
N ALA A 42 16.78 27.44 -9.54
CA ALA A 42 15.57 27.37 -10.35
C ALA A 42 15.89 27.45 -11.86
N ALA A 43 14.83 27.29 -12.66
CA ALA A 43 14.73 27.44 -14.12
C ALA A 43 15.12 26.17 -14.90
N GLU A 44 14.39 25.70 -15.91
CA GLU A 44 13.32 26.32 -16.70
C GLU A 44 12.57 25.20 -17.45
N ALA A 45 11.27 25.40 -17.66
CA ALA A 45 10.50 24.59 -18.60
C ALA A 45 10.89 24.93 -20.05
N PRO A 46 10.75 23.96 -20.97
CA PRO A 46 10.24 24.32 -22.27
C PRO A 46 9.02 23.49 -22.69
N ALA A 47 7.98 24.25 -23.04
CA ALA A 47 7.16 24.13 -24.25
C ALA A 47 6.59 22.76 -24.65
N ALA A 48 5.26 22.72 -24.62
CA ALA A 48 4.43 21.85 -25.44
C ALA A 48 4.76 21.95 -26.94
N PRO A 49 4.46 20.88 -27.70
CA PRO A 49 3.88 21.07 -29.02
C PRO A 49 2.44 20.56 -29.11
N ALA A 50 1.81 21.13 -30.11
CA ALA A 50 0.40 21.13 -30.44
C ALA A 50 -0.19 19.75 -30.78
N ALA A 51 -1.52 19.75 -30.68
CA ALA A 51 -2.43 18.71 -31.09
C ALA A 51 -2.25 18.26 -32.55
N GLU A 52 -2.51 16.98 -32.77
CA GLU A 52 -2.97 16.46 -34.05
C GLU A 52 -4.12 15.46 -33.78
N ALA A 53 -5.28 15.73 -34.38
CA ALA A 53 -6.50 14.92 -34.35
C ALA A 53 -6.36 13.77 -35.38
N ALA A 54 -6.85 12.53 -35.23
CA ALA A 54 -8.21 11.98 -35.07
C ALA A 54 -8.11 10.45 -35.46
N PRO A 55 -9.17 9.59 -35.47
CA PRO A 55 -10.46 9.55 -34.78
C PRO A 55 -10.81 8.21 -34.05
N ALA A 56 -11.87 8.27 -33.22
CA ALA A 56 -12.96 7.31 -32.92
C ALA A 56 -12.73 5.79 -32.69
N ALA A 57 -13.06 5.34 -31.47
CA ALA A 57 -13.70 4.08 -31.00
C ALA A 57 -13.18 3.83 -29.56
N ASP A 58 -13.92 3.55 -28.49
CA ASP A 58 -15.18 2.85 -28.26
C ASP A 58 -15.73 3.35 -26.90
N ALA A 59 -17.04 3.38 -26.70
CA ALA A 59 -17.68 3.97 -25.52
C ALA A 59 -17.45 3.10 -24.26
N ALA A 60 -16.55 3.53 -23.36
CA ALA A 60 -16.50 3.08 -21.98
C ALA A 60 -17.42 3.97 -21.12
N PRO A 61 -18.17 3.42 -20.14
CA PRO A 61 -19.11 4.21 -19.35
C PRO A 61 -18.35 5.30 -18.58
N GLU A 62 -18.79 6.53 -18.78
CA GLU A 62 -18.26 7.72 -18.14
C GLU A 62 -18.46 7.58 -16.63
N ALA A 63 -17.34 7.45 -15.89
CA ALA A 63 -17.36 7.72 -14.47
C ALA A 63 -17.65 9.22 -14.32
N THR A 64 -18.86 9.53 -13.87
CA THR A 64 -19.32 10.89 -13.60
C THR A 64 -18.45 11.51 -12.53
N ALA A 65 -17.40 12.21 -12.93
CA ALA A 65 -16.70 13.16 -12.07
C ALA A 65 -17.53 14.45 -12.01
N GLU A 66 -18.55 14.48 -11.14
CA GLU A 66 -19.27 15.72 -10.82
C GLU A 66 -18.48 16.60 -9.85
N ALA A 67 -18.68 17.92 -10.03
CA ALA A 67 -17.84 19.01 -9.58
C ALA A 67 -17.73 19.15 -8.06
N GLY A 68 -16.50 19.42 -7.62
CA GLY A 68 -16.04 19.37 -6.22
C GLY A 68 -15.13 18.17 -5.93
N ALA A 69 -14.75 17.43 -6.98
CA ALA A 69 -14.09 16.13 -6.94
C ALA A 69 -12.93 16.09 -5.94
N VAL A 70 -13.14 15.32 -4.88
CA VAL A 70 -12.09 14.93 -3.95
C VAL A 70 -11.01 14.19 -4.75
N ASP A 71 -9.79 14.74 -4.76
CA ASP A 71 -8.68 14.17 -5.54
C ASP A 71 -8.16 12.89 -4.84
N GLY A 72 -8.76 11.76 -5.20
CA GLY A 72 -8.40 10.45 -4.67
C GLY A 72 -6.94 10.07 -4.91
N LYS A 73 -6.34 10.52 -6.02
CA LYS A 73 -4.91 10.28 -6.30
C LYS A 73 -4.03 11.05 -5.32
N LYS A 74 -4.38 12.30 -4.99
CA LYS A 74 -3.66 13.09 -3.99
C LYS A 74 -3.75 12.45 -2.60
N ILE A 75 -4.93 12.00 -2.19
CA ILE A 75 -5.12 11.31 -0.90
C ILE A 75 -4.35 9.99 -0.87
N TYR A 76 -4.42 9.21 -1.96
CA TYR A 76 -3.62 8.00 -2.12
C TYR A 76 -2.13 8.28 -1.91
N GLY A 77 -1.58 9.29 -2.61
CA GLY A 77 -0.17 9.64 -2.50
C GLY A 77 0.25 10.08 -1.09
N ALA A 78 -0.62 10.81 -0.40
CA ALA A 78 -0.32 11.36 0.93
C ALA A 78 -0.45 10.33 2.06
N THR A 79 -1.38 9.37 1.96
CA THR A 79 -1.70 8.44 3.06
C THR A 79 -1.56 6.97 2.65
N CYS A 80 -2.21 6.56 1.57
CA CYS A 80 -2.38 5.14 1.25
C CYS A 80 -1.12 4.50 0.62
N ALA A 81 -0.34 5.28 -0.12
CA ALA A 81 0.81 4.83 -0.89
C ALA A 81 1.90 4.21 0.00
N LEU A 82 2.00 4.63 1.27
CA LEU A 82 2.96 4.07 2.23
C LEU A 82 2.92 2.54 2.29
N CYS A 83 1.72 1.97 2.23
CA CYS A 83 1.55 0.52 2.22
C CYS A 83 1.28 -0.01 0.81
N HIS A 84 0.42 0.67 0.06
CA HIS A 84 -0.11 0.12 -1.20
C HIS A 84 0.82 0.30 -2.40
N ALA A 85 1.81 1.19 -2.38
CA ALA A 85 2.70 1.39 -3.54
C ALA A 85 3.57 0.16 -3.83
N SER A 86 4.15 -0.44 -2.78
CA SER A 86 5.02 -1.61 -2.87
C SER A 86 4.39 -2.90 -2.35
N GLY A 87 3.19 -2.81 -1.78
CA GLY A 87 2.50 -3.94 -1.15
C GLY A 87 3.07 -4.33 0.20
N LEU A 88 3.50 -3.33 0.98
CA LEU A 88 4.04 -3.52 2.32
C LEU A 88 3.05 -4.31 3.18
N ALA A 89 3.57 -5.29 3.93
CA ALA A 89 2.77 -6.15 4.81
C ALA A 89 1.56 -6.82 4.12
N GLY A 90 1.68 -7.13 2.82
CA GLY A 90 0.61 -7.79 2.05
C GLY A 90 -0.50 -6.84 1.57
N ALA A 91 -0.28 -5.52 1.61
CA ALA A 91 -1.23 -4.56 1.06
C ALA A 91 -1.39 -4.75 -0.47
N PRO A 92 -2.63 -4.68 -1.00
CA PRO A 92 -2.84 -4.83 -2.43
C PRO A 92 -2.28 -3.65 -3.23
N LYS A 93 -1.45 -3.95 -4.23
CA LYS A 93 -0.82 -2.92 -5.08
C LYS A 93 -1.76 -2.49 -6.19
N PRO A 94 -2.04 -1.19 -6.38
CA PRO A 94 -2.78 -0.72 -7.54
C PRO A 94 -2.13 -1.18 -8.85
N GLY A 95 -2.93 -1.67 -9.79
CA GLY A 95 -2.46 -2.27 -11.04
C GLY A 95 -2.19 -3.78 -10.98
N ASP A 96 -2.13 -4.38 -9.80
CA ASP A 96 -2.04 -5.84 -9.66
C ASP A 96 -3.42 -6.48 -9.85
N LYS A 97 -3.79 -6.73 -11.11
CA LYS A 97 -5.11 -7.27 -11.47
C LYS A 97 -5.41 -8.62 -10.83
N ALA A 98 -4.38 -9.43 -10.56
CA ALA A 98 -4.57 -10.74 -9.94
C ALA A 98 -5.00 -10.63 -8.47
N ASP A 99 -4.43 -9.67 -7.74
CA ASP A 99 -4.82 -9.39 -6.35
C ASP A 99 -6.14 -8.59 -6.26
N TRP A 100 -6.36 -7.66 -7.20
CA TRP A 100 -7.55 -6.81 -7.19
C TRP A 100 -8.81 -7.47 -7.75
N GLY A 101 -8.71 -8.41 -8.68
CA GLY A 101 -9.88 -9.09 -9.27
C GLY A 101 -10.85 -9.66 -8.23
N PRO A 102 -10.39 -10.50 -7.28
CA PRO A 102 -11.23 -11.03 -6.21
C PRO A 102 -11.81 -9.96 -5.27
N ARG A 103 -11.11 -8.84 -5.09
CA ARG A 103 -11.55 -7.72 -4.22
C ARG A 103 -12.64 -6.91 -4.89
N ILE A 104 -12.45 -6.56 -6.16
CA ILE A 104 -13.45 -5.87 -6.99
C ILE A 104 -14.73 -6.71 -7.11
N ALA A 105 -14.61 -8.04 -7.18
CA ALA A 105 -15.75 -8.94 -7.19
C ALA A 105 -16.60 -8.91 -5.90
N GLN A 106 -16.07 -8.38 -4.78
CA GLN A 106 -16.85 -8.17 -3.54
C GLN A 106 -17.77 -6.94 -3.61
N GLY A 107 -17.62 -6.11 -4.64
CA GLY A 107 -18.39 -4.88 -4.82
C GLY A 107 -17.74 -3.66 -4.18
N GLU A 108 -18.09 -2.48 -4.72
CA GLU A 108 -17.55 -1.19 -4.32
C GLU A 108 -17.86 -0.86 -2.86
N GLU A 109 -19.09 -1.11 -2.41
CA GLU A 109 -19.52 -0.88 -1.01
C GLU A 109 -18.63 -1.62 -0.01
N THR A 110 -18.26 -2.87 -0.31
CA THR A 110 -17.39 -3.68 0.55
C THR A 110 -15.99 -3.09 0.62
N ILE A 111 -15.43 -2.65 -0.52
CA ILE A 111 -14.11 -2.02 -0.58
C ILE A 111 -14.10 -0.73 0.24
N HIS A 112 -15.12 0.12 0.06
CA HIS A 112 -15.25 1.37 0.80
C HIS A 112 -15.37 1.12 2.30
N LYS A 113 -16.23 0.18 2.70
CA LYS A 113 -16.41 -0.19 4.10
C LYS A 113 -15.09 -0.63 4.74
N HIS A 114 -14.36 -1.54 4.10
CA HIS A 114 -13.05 -2.00 4.59
C HIS A 114 -12.03 -0.86 4.66
N ALA A 115 -12.07 0.09 3.72
CA ALA A 115 -11.17 1.23 3.74
C ALA A 115 -11.49 2.23 4.88
N ILE A 116 -12.78 2.46 5.15
CA ILE A 116 -13.26 3.41 6.17
C ILE A 116 -13.12 2.81 7.57
N GLU A 117 -13.67 1.62 7.78
CA GLU A 117 -13.73 0.96 9.09
C GLU A 117 -12.45 0.19 9.43
N GLY A 118 -11.61 -0.07 8.43
CA GLY A 118 -10.48 -0.97 8.56
C GLY A 118 -10.87 -2.42 8.30
N PHE A 119 -9.88 -3.26 8.04
CA PHE A 119 -10.08 -4.66 7.70
C PHE A 119 -8.91 -5.51 8.14
N THR A 120 -9.20 -6.61 8.82
CA THR A 120 -8.22 -7.67 9.10
C THR A 120 -8.54 -8.86 8.22
N GLY A 121 -7.64 -9.16 7.30
CA GLY A 121 -7.75 -10.26 6.37
C GLY A 121 -6.56 -11.20 6.43
N GLN A 122 -6.57 -12.18 5.53
CA GLN A 122 -5.51 -13.18 5.42
C GLN A 122 -4.16 -12.54 5.02
N ALA A 123 -4.20 -11.50 4.19
CA ALA A 123 -3.00 -10.83 3.70
C ALA A 123 -2.38 -9.85 4.71
N GLY A 124 -3.13 -9.44 5.74
CA GLY A 124 -2.66 -8.46 6.71
C GLY A 124 -3.79 -7.60 7.29
N VAL A 125 -3.39 -6.46 7.85
CA VAL A 125 -4.29 -5.50 8.49
C VAL A 125 -4.28 -4.19 7.71
N MET A 126 -5.46 -3.75 7.28
CA MET A 126 -5.70 -2.40 6.80
C MET A 126 -6.29 -1.58 7.96
N PRO A 127 -5.58 -0.57 8.49
CA PRO A 127 -6.13 0.28 9.53
C PRO A 127 -7.31 1.11 9.00
N ALA A 128 -8.25 1.44 9.88
CA ALA A 128 -9.36 2.34 9.57
C ALA A 128 -8.83 3.63 8.92
N LYS A 129 -9.52 4.11 7.87
CA LYS A 129 -9.15 5.29 7.08
C LYS A 129 -7.68 5.34 6.64
N GLY A 130 -7.07 4.18 6.38
CA GLY A 130 -5.65 4.08 6.03
C GLY A 130 -4.71 4.56 7.14
N GLY A 131 -5.15 4.59 8.39
CA GLY A 131 -4.39 5.08 9.55
C GLY A 131 -4.49 6.60 9.76
N ASN A 132 -5.23 7.32 8.92
CA ASN A 132 -5.40 8.77 9.03
C ASN A 132 -6.85 9.13 9.39
N MET A 133 -7.12 9.27 10.69
CA MET A 133 -8.45 9.59 11.21
C MET A 133 -8.95 11.00 10.83
N SER A 134 -8.09 11.87 10.30
CA SER A 134 -8.48 13.19 9.83
C SER A 134 -9.16 13.19 8.46
N LEU A 135 -9.08 12.08 7.72
CA LEU A 135 -9.79 11.95 6.44
C LEU A 135 -11.30 11.81 6.66
N SER A 136 -12.06 12.51 5.84
CA SER A 136 -13.48 12.23 5.63
C SER A 136 -13.68 10.89 4.94
N ASP A 137 -14.87 10.31 5.10
CA ASP A 137 -15.17 9.04 4.45
C ASP A 137 -15.13 9.17 2.92
N ASP A 138 -15.51 10.32 2.37
CA ASP A 138 -15.48 10.57 0.93
C ASP A 138 -14.04 10.69 0.39
N GLU A 139 -13.10 11.22 1.18
CA GLU A 139 -11.66 11.18 0.85
C GLU A 139 -11.10 9.75 0.82
N VAL A 140 -11.54 8.91 1.76
CA VAL A 140 -11.13 7.50 1.80
C VAL A 140 -11.71 6.74 0.61
N LYS A 141 -13.00 6.95 0.28
CA LYS A 141 -13.64 6.35 -0.90
C LYS A 141 -12.96 6.77 -2.18
N ALA A 142 -12.70 8.07 -2.37
CA ALA A 142 -12.03 8.56 -3.57
C ALA A 142 -10.63 7.94 -3.76
N ALA A 143 -9.88 7.75 -2.67
CA ALA A 143 -8.59 7.05 -2.73
C ALA A 143 -8.73 5.56 -3.07
N ALA A 144 -9.72 4.87 -2.49
CA ALA A 144 -10.03 3.48 -2.81
C ALA A 144 -10.45 3.31 -4.28
N ASP A 145 -11.28 4.22 -4.79
CA ASP A 145 -11.74 4.23 -6.18
C ASP A 145 -10.60 4.48 -7.15
N PHE A 146 -9.68 5.39 -6.82
CA PHE A 146 -8.44 5.58 -7.58
C PHE A 146 -7.68 4.25 -7.70
N MET A 147 -7.47 3.53 -6.59
CA MET A 147 -6.74 2.27 -6.58
C MET A 147 -7.47 1.16 -7.37
N VAL A 148 -8.79 1.08 -7.24
CA VAL A 148 -9.64 0.18 -8.02
C VAL A 148 -9.55 0.49 -9.51
N ALA A 149 -9.63 1.77 -9.89
CA ALA A 149 -9.57 2.21 -11.28
C ALA A 149 -8.24 1.85 -11.95
N GLN A 150 -7.12 1.92 -11.21
CA GLN A 150 -5.82 1.46 -11.72
C GLN A 150 -5.75 -0.07 -11.93
N SER A 151 -6.69 -0.82 -11.38
CA SER A 151 -6.62 -2.29 -11.24
C SER A 151 -7.71 -3.05 -12.00
N LYS A 152 -8.54 -2.35 -12.78
CA LYS A 152 -9.47 -2.95 -13.76
C LYS A 152 -8.71 -3.40 -15.02
#